data_AF-A0A2E3ZHF8-F1
#
_entry.id   AF-A0A2E3ZHF8-F1
#
_cell.length_a   1.000
_cell.length_b   1.000
_cell.length_c   1.000
_cell.angle_alpha   90.00
_cell.angle_beta   90.00
_cell.angle_gamma   90.00
#
_symmetry.space_group_name_H-M   'P 1'
#
loop_
_entity.id
_entity.type
_entity.pdbx_description
1 polymer ?
#
loop_
_entity_poly.entity_id
_entity_poly.type
_entity_poly.pdbx_seq_one_letter_code
_entity_poly.pdbx_strand_id
1 'polypeptide(L)'
;MGPSQFRRLAMLAGRIDAEEALRIGMVDQAEESPEAAHEALSAVIDEVLSTGPMAVAEAKQLTLVFDRWTGTDEELRLWTLDKTSEMRGSNEGQEGLSSFLEKRSANWKPESE
;
A
#
# COMPACT_ATOMS: atom_id res chain seq x y z
N MET A 1 -12.09 -6.58 -3.87
CA MET A 1 -13.18 -7.53 -4.21
C MET A 1 -12.98 -8.06 -5.63
N GLY A 2 -13.08 -9.38 -5.85
CA GLY A 2 -12.91 -10.00 -7.17
C GLY A 2 -14.17 -10.02 -8.06
N PRO A 3 -14.05 -10.40 -9.36
CA PRO A 3 -15.14 -10.34 -10.34
C PRO A 3 -16.40 -11.13 -9.98
N SER A 4 -16.25 -12.27 -9.30
CA SER A 4 -17.38 -13.11 -8.86
C SER A 4 -18.27 -12.40 -7.85
N GLN A 5 -17.67 -11.78 -6.83
CA GLN A 5 -18.40 -11.04 -5.81
C GLN A 5 -19.01 -9.75 -6.38
N PHE A 6 -18.29 -9.07 -7.28
CA PHE A 6 -18.83 -7.93 -8.03
C PHE A 6 -20.09 -8.31 -8.79
N ARG A 7 -20.05 -9.41 -9.57
CA ARG A 7 -21.21 -9.91 -10.32
C ARG A 7 -22.40 -10.20 -9.40
N ARG A 8 -22.17 -10.88 -8.28
CA ARG A 8 -23.21 -11.20 -7.29
C ARG A 8 -23.91 -9.93 -6.79
N LEU A 9 -23.15 -8.94 -6.33
CA LEU A 9 -23.71 -7.71 -5.77
C LEU A 9 -24.40 -6.84 -6.83
N ALA A 10 -23.76 -6.66 -7.99
CA ALA A 10 -24.29 -5.83 -9.07
C ALA A 10 -25.61 -6.37 -9.65
N MET A 11 -25.74 -7.70 -9.78
CA MET A 11 -26.95 -8.32 -10.33
C MET A 11 -28.10 -8.40 -9.32
N LEU A 12 -27.80 -8.52 -8.02
CA LEU A 12 -28.82 -8.64 -6.97
C LEU A 12 -29.25 -7.29 -6.38
N ALA A 13 -28.49 -6.21 -6.64
CA ALA A 13 -28.66 -4.90 -5.99
C ALA A 13 -28.74 -5.02 -4.45
N GLY A 14 -28.04 -6.01 -3.89
CA GLY A 14 -28.09 -6.34 -2.47
C GLY A 14 -27.26 -5.39 -1.62
N ARG A 15 -27.73 -5.09 -0.41
CA ARG A 15 -26.93 -4.44 0.64
C ARG A 15 -26.09 -5.48 1.36
N ILE A 16 -24.90 -5.07 1.80
CA ILE A 16 -24.02 -5.86 2.65
C ILE A 16 -23.67 -5.06 3.89
N ASP A 17 -23.38 -5.75 4.98
CA ASP A 17 -22.83 -5.17 6.20
C ASP A 17 -21.29 -5.17 6.16
N ALA A 18 -20.67 -4.68 7.24
CA ALA A 18 -19.22 -4.57 7.35
C ALA A 18 -18.53 -5.95 7.40
N GLU A 19 -19.15 -6.95 8.03
CA GLU A 19 -18.60 -8.31 8.10
C GLU A 19 -18.51 -8.93 6.70
N GLU A 20 -19.58 -8.82 5.91
CA GLU A 20 -19.58 -9.30 4.53
C GLU A 20 -18.65 -8.47 3.65
N ALA A 21 -18.55 -7.15 3.84
CA ALA A 21 -17.61 -6.29 3.12
C ALA A 21 -16.14 -6.69 3.38
N LEU A 22 -15.80 -7.04 4.62
CA LEU A 22 -14.49 -7.56 4.98
C LEU A 22 -14.25 -8.94 4.34
N ARG A 23 -15.22 -9.86 4.45
CA ARG A 23 -15.12 -11.23 3.91
C ARG A 23 -14.89 -11.26 2.40
N ILE A 24 -15.44 -10.30 1.64
CA ILE A 24 -15.25 -10.22 0.17
C ILE A 24 -14.06 -9.34 -0.25
N GLY A 25 -13.29 -8.81 0.71
CA GLY A 25 -12.16 -7.93 0.47
C GLY A 25 -12.56 -6.60 -0.17
N MET A 26 -13.68 -6.02 0.25
CA MET A 26 -14.09 -4.67 -0.13
C MET A 26 -13.53 -3.61 0.82
N VAL A 27 -13.37 -3.97 2.10
CA VAL A 27 -12.62 -3.22 3.11
C VAL A 27 -11.58 -4.15 3.73
N ASP A 28 -10.51 -3.59 4.28
CA ASP A 28 -9.41 -4.36 4.87
C ASP A 28 -9.54 -4.54 6.38
N GLN A 29 -10.36 -3.70 7.04
CA GLN A 29 -10.56 -3.71 8.49
C GLN A 29 -11.97 -3.21 8.82
N ALA A 30 -12.56 -3.76 9.89
CA ALA A 30 -13.85 -3.33 10.43
C ALA A 30 -13.76 -3.33 11.95
N GLU A 31 -14.24 -2.26 12.59
CA GLU A 31 -14.16 -2.04 14.03
C GLU A 31 -15.55 -1.98 14.67
N GLU A 32 -15.65 -2.37 15.94
CA GLU A 32 -16.92 -2.46 16.67
C GLU A 32 -17.45 -1.10 17.15
N SER A 33 -16.60 -0.07 17.23
CA SER A 33 -17.01 1.27 17.63
C SER A 33 -16.34 2.37 16.79
N PRO A 34 -16.95 3.58 16.72
CA PRO A 34 -16.32 4.73 16.09
C PRO A 34 -14.98 5.12 16.70
N GLU A 35 -14.80 4.95 18.01
CA GLU A 35 -13.56 5.24 18.72
C GLU A 35 -12.45 4.28 18.28
N ALA A 36 -12.73 2.96 18.25
CA ALA A 36 -11.79 1.96 17.76
C ALA A 36 -11.44 2.19 16.28
N ALA A 37 -12.42 2.57 15.44
CA ALA A 37 -12.18 2.94 14.05
C ALA A 37 -11.25 4.15 13.91
N HIS A 38 -11.33 5.13 14.81
CA HIS A 38 -10.45 6.29 14.82
C HIS A 38 -9.02 5.95 15.25
N GLU A 39 -8.85 5.08 16.24
CA GLU A 39 -7.54 4.56 16.65
C GLU A 39 -6.89 3.77 15.51
N ALA A 40 -7.64 2.87 14.87
CA ALA A 40 -7.17 2.10 13.71
C ALA A 40 -6.75 3.01 12.54
N LEU A 41 -7.55 4.04 12.23
CA LEU A 41 -7.21 5.04 11.22
C LEU A 41 -5.88 5.74 11.56
N SER A 42 -5.71 6.15 12.82
CA SER A 42 -4.49 6.85 13.27
C SER A 42 -3.27 5.95 13.10
N ALA A 43 -3.36 4.67 13.50
CA ALA A 43 -2.28 3.70 13.33
C ALA A 43 -1.89 3.50 11.85
N VAL A 44 -2.87 3.43 10.93
CA VAL A 44 -2.59 3.32 9.49
C VAL A 44 -1.90 4.58 8.95
N ILE A 45 -2.33 5.77 9.40
CA ILE A 45 -1.68 7.03 9.01
C ILE A 45 -0.24 7.05 9.50
N ASP A 46 0.00 6.68 10.76
CA ASP A 46 1.34 6.66 11.36
C ASP A 46 2.27 5.67 10.62
N GLU A 47 1.77 4.49 10.25
CA GLU A 47 2.51 3.51 9.46
C GLU A 47 2.91 4.07 8.09
N VAL A 48 1.97 4.71 7.37
CA VAL A 48 2.24 5.34 6.06
C VAL A 48 3.23 6.49 6.19
N LEU A 49 3.09 7.34 7.21
CA LEU A 49 4.01 8.45 7.47
C LEU A 49 5.40 8.00 7.93
N SER A 50 5.53 6.74 8.37
CA SER A 50 6.83 6.16 8.68
C SER A 50 7.65 5.80 7.42
N THR A 51 6.99 5.73 6.26
CA THR A 51 7.57 5.36 4.98
C THR A 51 7.89 6.59 4.14
N GLY A 52 8.95 6.53 3.33
CA GLY A 52 9.31 7.61 2.41
C GLY A 52 8.21 7.89 1.38
N PRO A 53 7.89 9.17 1.08
CA PRO A 53 6.78 9.52 0.22
C PRO A 53 6.92 9.00 -1.23
N MET A 54 8.15 8.94 -1.76
CA MET A 54 8.39 8.36 -3.08
C MET A 54 8.13 6.85 -3.07
N ALA A 55 8.58 6.12 -2.03
CA ALA A 55 8.28 4.70 -1.89
C ALA A 55 6.78 4.41 -1.83
N VAL A 56 6.00 5.22 -1.09
CA VAL A 56 4.53 5.09 -1.05
C VAL A 56 3.90 5.33 -2.42
N ALA A 57 4.36 6.35 -3.15
CA ALA A 57 3.87 6.64 -4.50
C ALA A 57 4.21 5.52 -5.49
N GLU A 58 5.45 5.03 -5.45
CA GLU A 58 5.92 3.95 -6.32
C GLU A 58 5.22 2.63 -6.03
N ALA A 59 4.95 2.28 -4.77
CA ALA A 59 4.18 1.09 -4.42
C ALA A 59 2.78 1.09 -5.09
N LYS A 60 2.12 2.26 -5.11
CA LYS A 60 0.82 2.43 -5.80
C LYS A 60 0.97 2.30 -7.31
N GLN A 61 2.00 2.89 -7.91
CA GLN A 61 2.26 2.78 -9.35
C GLN A 61 2.59 1.35 -9.76
N LEU A 62 3.46 0.66 -9.02
CA LEU A 62 3.85 -0.73 -9.27
C LEU A 62 2.64 -1.66 -9.30
N THR A 63 1.69 -1.47 -8.38
CA THR A 63 0.44 -2.24 -8.37
C THR A 63 -0.32 -2.11 -9.69
N LEU A 64 -0.42 -0.89 -10.24
CA LEU A 64 -1.08 -0.64 -11.53
C LEU A 64 -0.30 -1.21 -12.72
N VAL A 65 1.03 -1.14 -12.67
CA VAL A 65 1.89 -1.70 -13.72
C VAL A 65 1.74 -3.21 -13.77
N PHE A 66 1.76 -3.89 -12.63
CA PHE A 66 1.64 -5.35 -12.56
C PHE A 66 0.26 -5.82 -13.02
N ASP A 67 -0.82 -5.16 -12.59
CA ASP A 67 -2.18 -5.52 -12.97
C ASP A 67 -2.44 -5.37 -14.49
N ARG A 68 -1.70 -4.48 -15.16
CA ARG A 68 -1.85 -4.18 -16.60
C ARG A 68 -0.73 -4.75 -17.46
N TRP A 69 0.16 -5.56 -16.88
CA TRP A 69 1.28 -6.12 -17.63
C TRP A 69 0.78 -7.07 -18.72
N THR A 70 1.26 -6.89 -19.94
CA THR A 70 0.90 -7.71 -21.11
C THR A 70 2.11 -8.34 -21.80
N GLY A 71 3.31 -8.07 -21.29
CA GLY A 71 4.56 -8.69 -21.75
C GLY A 71 4.77 -10.06 -21.12
N THR A 72 5.93 -10.63 -21.39
CA THR A 72 6.41 -11.89 -20.81
C THR A 72 6.90 -11.71 -19.38
N ASP A 73 6.99 -12.83 -18.64
CA ASP A 73 7.56 -12.87 -17.29
C ASP A 73 9.03 -12.41 -17.26
N GLU A 74 9.80 -12.70 -18.31
CA GLU A 74 11.20 -12.30 -18.41
C GLU A 74 11.32 -10.78 -18.58
N GLU A 75 10.48 -10.17 -19.41
CA GLU A 75 10.43 -8.71 -19.55
C GLU A 75 10.01 -8.04 -18.23
N LEU A 76 9.04 -8.60 -17.51
CA LEU A 76 8.62 -8.10 -16.20
C LEU A 76 9.76 -8.18 -15.18
N ARG A 77 10.50 -9.29 -15.19
CA ARG A 77 11.66 -9.50 -14.33
C ARG A 77 12.76 -8.47 -14.59
N LEU A 78 13.12 -8.24 -15.86
CA LEU A 78 14.12 -7.23 -16.21
C LEU A 78 13.66 -5.83 -15.79
N TRP A 79 12.41 -5.48 -16.09
CA TRP A 79 11.84 -4.20 -15.71
C TRP A 79 11.84 -3.96 -14.20
N THR A 80 11.45 -4.97 -13.40
CA THR A 80 11.43 -4.87 -11.93
C THR A 80 12.83 -4.77 -11.32
N LEU A 81 13.85 -5.40 -11.93
CA LEU A 81 15.24 -5.24 -11.52
C LEU A 81 15.73 -3.81 -11.76
N ASP A 82 15.43 -3.24 -12.94
CA ASP A 82 15.78 -1.87 -13.28
C ASP A 82 15.08 -0.88 -12.33
N LYS A 83 13.78 -1.05 -12.11
CA LYS A 83 13.01 -0.18 -11.21
C LYS A 83 13.47 -0.28 -9.76
N THR A 84 13.82 -1.47 -9.28
CA THR A 84 14.40 -1.65 -7.93
C THR A 84 15.74 -0.93 -7.81
N SER A 85 16.58 -1.00 -8.85
CA SER A 85 17.88 -0.33 -8.88
C SER A 85 17.74 1.20 -8.87
N GLU A 86 16.80 1.72 -9.67
CA GLU A 86 16.42 3.14 -9.68
C GLU A 86 15.96 3.61 -8.30
N MET A 87 15.00 2.90 -7.68
CA MET A 87 14.49 3.27 -6.36
C MET A 87 15.57 3.25 -5.28
N ARG A 88 16.46 2.25 -5.29
CA ARG A 88 17.59 2.17 -4.34
C ARG A 88 18.64 3.25 -4.57
N GLY A 89 18.88 3.63 -5.83
CA GLY A 89 19.83 4.69 -6.19
C GLY A 89 19.30 6.12 -5.96
N SER A 90 18.00 6.28 -5.75
CA SER A 90 17.38 7.58 -5.48
C SER A 90 17.85 8.21 -4.17
N ASN A 91 17.67 9.53 -4.04
CA ASN A 91 17.98 10.25 -2.79
C ASN A 91 17.23 9.65 -1.59
N GLU A 92 15.95 9.30 -1.76
CA GLU A 92 15.15 8.71 -0.69
C GLU A 92 15.62 7.28 -0.34
N GLY A 93 15.98 6.48 -1.34
CA GLY A 93 16.54 5.14 -1.14
C GLY A 93 17.89 5.16 -0.40
N GLN A 94 18.77 6.11 -0.75
CA GLN A 94 20.04 6.32 -0.07
C GLN A 94 19.85 6.83 1.36
N GLU A 95 18.95 7.78 1.57
CA GLU A 95 18.62 8.30 2.90
C GLU A 95 18.06 7.20 3.81
N GLY A 96 17.13 6.38 3.33
CA GLY A 96 16.55 5.30 4.13
C GLY A 96 17.56 4.23 4.53
N LEU A 97 18.48 3.88 3.63
CA LEU A 97 19.57 2.97 3.98
C LEU A 97 20.53 3.59 5.00
N SER A 98 20.89 4.86 4.80
CA SER A 98 21.82 5.59 5.67
C SER A 98 21.24 5.76 7.08
N SER A 99 19.98 6.21 7.18
CA SER A 99 19.30 6.41 8.48
C SER A 99 19.18 5.10 9.26
N PHE A 100 18.91 3.99 8.57
CA PHE A 100 18.87 2.65 9.18
C PHE A 100 20.23 2.24 9.74
N LEU A 101 21.31 2.39 8.96
CA LEU A 101 22.67 2.06 9.38
C LEU A 101 23.14 2.93 10.54
N GLU A 102 22.78 4.21 10.52
CA GLU A 102 23.11 5.21 11.53
C GLU A 102 22.19 5.15 12.76
N LYS A 103 21.14 4.31 12.74
CA LYS A 103 20.12 4.20 13.80
C LYS A 103 19.46 5.53 14.17
N ARG A 104 19.23 6.38 13.16
CA ARG A 104 18.49 7.63 13.30
C ARG A 104 17.18 7.57 12.52
N SER A 105 16.28 8.50 12.84
CA SER A 105 15.11 8.73 12.00
C SER A 105 15.53 9.21 10.61
N ALA A 106 14.82 8.74 9.58
CA ALA A 106 14.95 9.26 8.23
C ALA A 106 14.32 10.66 8.13
N ASN A 107 14.78 11.47 7.19
CA ASN A 107 14.37 12.88 7.04
C ASN A 107 12.87 13.09 6.78
N TRP A 108 12.16 12.07 6.29
CA TRP A 108 10.71 12.15 6.06
C TRP A 108 9.88 11.88 7.32
N LYS A 109 10.47 11.35 8.39
CA LYS A 109 9.79 11.27 9.68
C LYS A 109 9.81 12.67 10.32
N PRO A 110 8.65 13.24 10.68
CA PRO A 110 8.62 14.46 11.48
C PRO A 110 9.41 14.25 12.78
N GLU A 111 10.13 15.25 13.26
CA GLU A 111 10.61 15.24 14.64
C GLU A 111 9.37 15.16 15.54
N SER A 112 9.32 14.11 16.37
CA SER A 112 8.32 14.01 17.43
C SER A 112 8.60 15.12 18.44
N GLU A 113 7.71 16.12 18.53
CA GLU A 113 7.61 17.02 19.68
C GLU A 113 7.22 16.24 20.96
#